data_AF-H9NL35-F1
#
_entry.id   AF-H9NL35-F1
#
_cell.length_a   1.000
_cell.length_b   1.000
_cell.length_c   1.000
_cell.angle_alpha   90.00
_cell.angle_beta   90.00
_cell.angle_gamma   90.00
#
_symmetry.space_group_name_H-M   'P 1'
#
loop_
_entity.id
_entity.type
_entity.pdbx_description
1 polymer ?
#
loop_
_entity_poly.entity_id
_entity_poly.type
_entity_poly.pdbx_seq_one_letter_code
_entity_poly.pdbx_strand_id
1 'polypeptide(L)'
;AERLAKEELVKPILVGNKEEIGAKAASMNLTLAGVDIYDPATYEEMDAMVASFVERRKGKATEEDARKILKDENYFGTMLVYMGKAHGLVSGAAHSTADTVRPALQIIKTKPGVTKTSGVFIMVREEEKYVFADCAINIAPNSQDLAEIGIESAKTAELFGIDPRVAMLSFSTKGSAKSPETEKVVEATRIA
;
A
#
# COMPACT_ATOMS: atom_id res chain seq x y z
N ALA A 1 11.85 12.74 4.59
CA ALA A 1 12.37 12.04 5.78
C ALA A 1 12.77 13.02 6.87
N GLU A 2 13.71 13.95 6.62
CA GLU A 2 14.18 14.94 7.62
C GLU A 2 13.04 15.58 8.44
N ARG A 3 12.09 16.28 7.79
CA ARG A 3 10.98 16.93 8.50
C ARG A 3 10.22 15.98 9.43
N LEU A 4 9.91 14.78 8.94
CA LEU A 4 9.16 13.77 9.71
C LEU A 4 9.91 13.33 10.97
N ALA A 5 11.23 13.17 10.88
CA ALA A 5 12.09 12.85 12.02
C ALA A 5 12.23 14.05 12.97
N LYS A 6 12.47 15.24 12.42
CA LYS A 6 12.66 16.49 13.19
C LYS A 6 11.42 16.89 14.00
N GLU A 7 10.23 16.69 13.44
CA GLU A 7 8.95 16.95 14.11
C GLU A 7 8.46 15.74 14.94
N GLU A 8 9.26 14.66 15.04
CA GLU A 8 8.97 13.45 15.82
C GLU A 8 7.63 12.78 15.45
N LEU A 9 7.16 12.96 14.21
CA LEU A 9 5.88 12.43 13.75
C LEU A 9 5.94 10.92 13.49
N VAL A 10 7.06 10.47 12.93
CA VAL A 10 7.38 9.06 12.66
C VAL A 10 8.90 8.87 12.70
N LYS A 11 9.36 7.63 12.85
CA LYS A 11 10.76 7.25 12.66
C LYS A 11 10.99 6.77 11.22
N PRO A 12 11.49 7.61 10.31
CA PRO A 12 11.68 7.21 8.91
C PRO A 12 12.89 6.29 8.75
N ILE A 13 12.73 5.31 7.86
CA ILE A 13 13.81 4.45 7.36
C ILE A 13 13.94 4.72 5.86
N LEU A 14 15.13 5.12 5.42
CA LEU A 14 15.46 5.23 4.00
C LEU A 14 16.15 3.96 3.53
N VAL A 15 15.84 3.53 2.30
CA VAL A 15 16.47 2.38 1.66
C VAL A 15 17.37 2.87 0.54
N GLY A 16 18.63 2.42 0.53
CA GLY A 16 19.61 2.76 -0.50
C GLY A 16 21.02 2.96 0.04
N ASN A 17 21.94 3.36 -0.84
CA ASN A 17 23.34 3.53 -0.46
C ASN A 17 23.54 4.68 0.53
N LYS A 18 24.20 4.39 1.64
CA LYS A 18 24.39 5.34 2.75
C LYS A 18 25.20 6.57 2.37
N GLU A 19 26.24 6.40 1.56
CA GLU A 19 27.12 7.50 1.13
C GLU A 19 26.39 8.40 0.13
N GLU A 20 25.69 7.83 -0.84
CA GLU A 20 24.91 8.57 -1.84
C GLU A 20 23.77 9.37 -1.20
N ILE A 21 23.01 8.75 -0.29
CA ILE A 21 21.94 9.44 0.46
C ILE A 21 22.52 10.57 1.31
N GLY A 22 23.64 10.33 2.00
CA GLY A 22 24.33 11.33 2.82
C GLY A 22 24.80 12.53 1.97
N ALA A 23 25.44 12.26 0.84
CA ALA A 23 25.89 13.30 -0.09
C ALA A 23 24.71 14.09 -0.68
N LYS A 24 23.61 13.40 -1.04
CA LYS A 24 22.41 14.05 -1.56
C LYS A 24 21.76 14.96 -0.52
N ALA A 25 21.62 14.52 0.72
CA ALA A 25 21.09 15.31 1.81
C ALA A 25 21.95 16.57 2.06
N ALA A 26 23.28 16.41 2.10
CA ALA A 26 24.21 17.52 2.26
C ALA A 26 24.08 18.55 1.12
N SER A 27 23.96 18.11 -0.14
CA SER A 27 23.77 19.02 -1.29
C SER A 27 22.46 19.83 -1.22
N MET A 28 21.48 19.33 -0.47
CA MET A 28 20.17 19.96 -0.28
C MET A 28 20.09 20.74 1.04
N ASN A 29 21.19 20.86 1.78
CA ASN A 29 21.25 21.43 3.14
C ASN A 29 20.27 20.77 4.13
N LEU A 30 20.06 19.46 3.99
CA LEU A 30 19.19 18.66 4.86
C LEU A 30 20.04 17.86 5.87
N THR A 31 19.52 17.68 7.08
CA THR A 31 20.06 16.75 8.07
C THR A 31 19.35 15.40 8.04
N LEU A 32 20.07 14.33 8.37
CA LEU A 32 19.54 12.97 8.52
C LEU A 32 19.48 12.52 9.97
N ALA A 33 19.57 13.46 10.93
CA ALA A 33 19.38 13.15 12.34
C ALA A 33 17.99 12.50 12.58
N GLY A 34 17.97 11.37 13.28
CA GLY A 34 16.73 10.61 13.54
C GLY A 34 16.19 9.80 12.35
N VAL A 35 16.93 9.72 11.23
CA VAL A 35 16.61 8.90 10.06
C VAL A 35 17.51 7.68 10.02
N ASP A 36 16.94 6.48 10.02
CA ASP A 36 17.71 5.25 9.78
C ASP A 36 17.91 5.05 8.27
N ILE A 37 19.05 4.49 7.88
CA ILE A 37 19.36 4.19 6.48
C ILE A 37 19.79 2.74 6.38
N TYR A 38 19.08 1.96 5.57
CA TYR A 38 19.42 0.56 5.28
C TYR A 38 19.76 0.40 3.81
N ASP A 39 20.97 -0.10 3.55
CA ASP A 39 21.45 -0.40 2.21
C ASP A 39 21.29 -1.91 1.94
N PRO A 40 20.48 -2.34 0.95
CA PRO A 40 20.34 -3.75 0.60
C PRO A 40 21.67 -4.44 0.32
N ALA A 41 22.70 -3.74 -0.16
CA ALA A 41 24.00 -4.33 -0.45
C ALA A 41 24.82 -4.68 0.80
N THR A 42 24.54 -4.04 1.93
CA THR A 42 25.34 -4.18 3.17
C THR A 42 24.49 -4.51 4.40
N TYR A 43 23.19 -4.79 4.22
CA TYR A 43 22.27 -5.08 5.31
C TYR A 43 22.67 -6.37 6.05
N GLU A 44 22.94 -6.24 7.34
CA GLU A 44 23.49 -7.33 8.18
C GLU A 44 22.57 -8.56 8.25
N GLU A 45 21.25 -8.35 8.26
CA GLU A 45 20.26 -9.44 8.34
C GLU A 45 19.77 -9.91 6.95
N MET A 46 20.54 -9.67 5.88
CA MET A 46 20.14 -10.04 4.51
C MET A 46 19.91 -11.55 4.37
N ASP A 47 20.73 -12.41 4.98
CA ASP A 47 20.56 -13.87 4.89
C ASP A 47 19.24 -14.32 5.54
N ALA A 48 18.89 -13.75 6.68
CA ALA A 48 17.61 -14.02 7.34
C ALA A 48 16.42 -13.51 6.50
N MET A 49 16.58 -12.35 5.87
CA MET A 49 15.57 -11.79 4.96
C MET A 49 15.35 -12.67 3.73
N VAL A 50 16.42 -13.17 3.13
CA VAL A 50 16.38 -14.10 1.99
C VAL A 50 15.64 -15.37 2.37
N ALA A 51 16.00 -16.01 3.49
CA ALA A 51 15.33 -17.21 3.96
C ALA A 51 13.84 -16.98 4.19
N SER A 52 13.47 -15.87 4.86
CA SER A 52 12.08 -15.49 5.11
C SER A 52 11.30 -15.25 3.82
N PHE A 53 11.92 -14.60 2.82
CA PHE A 53 11.30 -14.38 1.51
C PHE A 53 11.05 -15.70 0.77
N VAL A 54 12.05 -16.60 0.70
CA VAL A 54 11.91 -17.91 0.04
C VAL A 54 10.77 -18.72 0.66
N GLU A 55 10.73 -18.79 1.99
CA GLU A 55 9.63 -19.44 2.72
C GLU A 55 8.29 -18.81 2.37
N ARG A 56 8.22 -17.47 2.40
CA ARG A 56 7.00 -16.71 2.08
C ARG A 56 6.52 -16.94 0.65
N ARG A 57 7.44 -17.14 -0.29
CA ARG A 57 7.16 -17.42 -1.71
C ARG A 57 6.76 -18.88 -1.97
N LYS A 58 6.86 -19.78 -0.99
CA LYS A 58 6.40 -21.19 -1.07
C LYS A 58 6.91 -21.92 -2.32
N GLY A 59 8.22 -21.87 -2.55
CA GLY A 59 8.87 -22.53 -3.69
C GLY A 59 8.79 -21.79 -5.03
N LYS A 60 8.20 -20.58 -5.07
CA LYS A 60 8.13 -19.74 -6.28
C LYS A 60 9.38 -18.86 -6.51
N ALA A 61 10.37 -18.93 -5.62
CA ALA A 61 11.64 -18.25 -5.75
C ALA A 61 12.72 -19.12 -5.13
N THR A 62 13.84 -19.28 -5.83
CA THR A 62 15.05 -19.89 -5.27
C THR A 62 15.77 -18.91 -4.35
N GLU A 63 16.77 -19.37 -3.59
CA GLU A 63 17.60 -18.48 -2.78
C GLU A 63 18.35 -17.46 -3.65
N GLU A 64 18.84 -17.89 -4.82
CA GLU A 64 19.54 -17.02 -5.77
C GLU A 64 18.59 -15.93 -6.33
N ASP A 65 17.38 -16.32 -6.72
CA ASP A 65 16.35 -15.37 -7.15
C ASP A 65 16.02 -14.38 -6.03
N ALA A 66 15.85 -14.88 -4.81
CA ALA A 66 15.54 -14.06 -3.64
C ALA A 66 16.63 -13.01 -3.38
N ARG A 67 17.91 -13.40 -3.40
CA ARG A 67 19.04 -12.47 -3.24
C ARG A 67 19.08 -11.41 -4.33
N LYS A 68 18.69 -11.74 -5.56
CA LYS A 68 18.61 -10.76 -6.65
C LYS A 68 17.42 -9.81 -6.47
N ILE A 69 16.25 -10.36 -6.14
CA ILE A 69 15.00 -9.60 -5.96
C ILE A 69 15.13 -8.65 -4.78
N LEU A 70 15.72 -9.07 -3.66
CA LEU A 70 15.85 -8.26 -2.45
C LEU A 70 16.88 -7.12 -2.54
N LYS A 71 17.55 -6.97 -3.69
CA LYS A 71 18.32 -5.75 -4.00
C LYS A 71 17.44 -4.60 -4.48
N ASP A 72 16.23 -4.89 -4.96
CA ASP A 72 15.23 -3.86 -5.30
C ASP A 72 14.69 -3.20 -4.03
N GLU A 73 14.70 -1.86 -3.98
CA GLU A 73 14.28 -1.11 -2.80
C GLU A 73 12.84 -1.39 -2.35
N ASN A 74 11.90 -1.64 -3.28
CA ASN A 74 10.51 -1.91 -2.94
C ASN A 74 10.38 -3.31 -2.31
N TYR A 75 11.05 -4.32 -2.86
CA TYR A 75 11.06 -5.66 -2.26
C TYR A 75 11.76 -5.68 -0.91
N PHE A 76 12.93 -5.05 -0.80
CA PHE A 76 13.68 -4.94 0.45
C PHE A 76 12.85 -4.24 1.53
N GLY A 77 12.32 -3.05 1.22
CA GLY A 77 11.46 -2.31 2.14
C GLY A 77 10.21 -3.08 2.55
N THR A 78 9.59 -3.81 1.61
CA THR A 78 8.42 -4.65 1.93
C THR A 78 8.79 -5.79 2.88
N MET A 79 9.97 -6.39 2.73
CA MET A 79 10.46 -7.41 3.65
C MET A 79 10.79 -6.85 5.04
N LEU A 80 11.32 -5.62 5.15
CA LEU A 80 11.49 -4.97 6.46
C LEU A 80 10.15 -4.88 7.20
N VAL A 81 9.06 -4.51 6.50
CA VAL A 81 7.72 -4.49 7.09
C VAL A 81 7.27 -5.89 7.49
N TYR A 82 7.42 -6.87 6.59
CA TYR A 82 7.01 -8.25 6.85
C TYR A 82 7.73 -8.88 8.05
N MET A 83 9.01 -8.58 8.23
CA MET A 83 9.85 -9.07 9.32
C MET A 83 9.70 -8.24 10.61
N GLY A 84 8.79 -7.27 10.66
CA GLY A 84 8.55 -6.44 11.84
C GLY A 84 9.66 -5.42 12.14
N LYS A 85 10.53 -5.14 11.17
CA LYS A 85 11.58 -4.11 11.26
C LYS A 85 11.06 -2.71 10.90
N ALA A 86 9.90 -2.63 10.25
CA ALA A 86 9.16 -1.41 9.95
C ALA A 86 7.65 -1.63 10.09
N HIS A 87 6.88 -0.56 10.32
CA HIS A 87 5.42 -0.65 10.48
C HIS A 87 4.63 -0.43 9.18
N GLY A 88 5.26 0.15 8.16
CA GLY A 88 4.64 0.46 6.87
C GLY A 88 5.69 0.93 5.87
N LEU A 89 5.29 1.00 4.60
CA LEU A 89 6.16 1.41 3.50
C LEU A 89 5.47 2.48 2.66
N VAL A 90 6.22 3.50 2.26
CA VAL A 90 5.80 4.53 1.32
C VAL A 90 6.83 4.60 0.20
N SER A 91 6.37 4.40 -1.04
CA SER A 91 7.16 4.47 -2.27
C SER A 91 6.31 5.07 -3.40
N GLY A 92 6.76 4.98 -4.65
CA GLY A 92 6.02 5.43 -5.83
C GLY A 92 6.44 6.80 -6.37
N ALA A 93 7.26 7.57 -5.64
CA ALA A 93 7.77 8.84 -6.14
C ALA A 93 8.66 8.69 -7.41
N ALA A 94 9.34 7.54 -7.54
CA ALA A 94 10.21 7.20 -8.66
C ALA A 94 9.86 5.84 -9.31
N HIS A 95 8.72 5.25 -8.94
CA HIS A 95 8.30 3.91 -9.37
C HIS A 95 6.85 3.93 -9.84
N SER A 96 6.49 2.98 -10.71
CA SER A 96 5.08 2.80 -11.07
C SER A 96 4.29 2.27 -9.87
N THR A 97 2.97 2.55 -9.82
CA THR A 97 2.06 1.96 -8.83
C THR A 97 2.16 0.43 -8.82
N ALA A 98 2.36 -0.18 -10.00
CA ALA A 98 2.50 -1.61 -10.14
C ALA A 98 3.74 -2.16 -9.41
N ASP A 99 4.85 -1.42 -9.43
CA ASP A 99 6.10 -1.86 -8.78
C ASP A 99 6.03 -1.76 -7.26
N THR A 100 5.22 -0.86 -6.70
CA THR A 100 4.97 -0.80 -5.25
C THR A 100 3.95 -1.85 -4.79
N VAL A 101 2.83 -2.04 -5.52
CA VAL A 101 1.77 -2.96 -5.09
C VAL A 101 2.15 -4.44 -5.26
N ARG A 102 2.99 -4.76 -6.26
CA ARG A 102 3.41 -6.14 -6.56
C ARG A 102 4.10 -6.82 -5.37
N PRO A 103 5.19 -6.30 -4.78
CA PRO A 103 5.82 -6.91 -3.61
C PRO A 103 4.87 -6.94 -2.41
N ALA A 104 4.05 -5.89 -2.19
CA ALA A 104 3.08 -5.86 -1.11
C ALA A 104 2.09 -7.05 -1.18
N LEU A 105 1.54 -7.35 -2.37
CA LEU A 105 0.65 -8.49 -2.57
C LEU A 105 1.37 -9.84 -2.51
N GLN A 106 2.64 -9.91 -2.94
CA GLN A 106 3.43 -11.13 -2.89
C GLN A 106 3.88 -11.51 -1.48
N ILE A 107 4.17 -10.51 -0.63
CA ILE A 107 4.80 -10.67 0.67
C ILE A 107 3.79 -10.41 1.80
N ILE A 108 3.23 -9.20 1.91
CA ILE A 108 2.35 -8.81 3.03
C ILE A 108 0.98 -9.50 2.91
N LYS A 109 0.40 -9.45 1.71
CA LYS A 109 -0.97 -9.92 1.37
C LYS A 109 -2.07 -9.06 1.99
N THR A 110 -3.31 -9.37 1.60
CA THR A 110 -4.52 -8.79 2.17
C THR A 110 -4.80 -9.36 3.57
N LYS A 111 -5.63 -8.64 4.33
CA LYS A 111 -6.15 -9.12 5.61
C LYS A 111 -7.05 -10.34 5.41
N PRO A 112 -7.23 -11.22 6.42
CA PRO A 112 -8.21 -12.29 6.36
C PRO A 112 -9.61 -11.74 6.04
N GLY A 113 -10.31 -12.39 5.10
CA GLY A 113 -11.62 -11.96 4.62
C GLY A 113 -11.60 -10.87 3.54
N VAL A 114 -10.43 -10.33 3.18
CA VAL A 114 -10.26 -9.38 2.08
C VAL A 114 -9.50 -10.07 0.95
N THR A 115 -10.05 -10.01 -0.26
CA THR A 115 -9.52 -10.70 -1.43
C THR A 115 -8.64 -9.80 -2.31
N LYS A 116 -8.93 -8.49 -2.35
CA LYS A 116 -8.20 -7.51 -3.18
C LYS A 116 -7.93 -6.22 -2.41
N THR A 117 -6.93 -5.48 -2.88
CA THR A 117 -6.70 -4.10 -2.44
C THR A 117 -7.50 -3.13 -3.30
N SER A 118 -7.90 -2.00 -2.73
CA SER A 118 -8.59 -0.91 -3.41
C SER A 118 -7.92 0.43 -3.10
N GLY A 119 -7.97 1.37 -4.06
CA GLY A 119 -7.35 2.69 -3.89
C GLY A 119 -8.38 3.77 -3.59
N VAL A 120 -8.47 4.22 -2.34
CA VAL A 120 -9.42 5.28 -1.95
C VAL A 120 -8.79 6.68 -2.07
N PHE A 121 -9.63 7.67 -2.34
CA PHE A 121 -9.26 9.09 -2.22
C PHE A 121 -10.10 9.75 -1.13
N ILE A 122 -9.44 10.52 -0.26
CA ILE A 122 -10.13 11.41 0.67
C ILE A 122 -10.31 12.75 -0.01
N MET A 123 -11.56 13.13 -0.27
CA MET A 123 -11.92 14.40 -0.90
C MET A 123 -12.29 15.39 0.20
N VAL A 124 -11.62 16.55 0.24
CA VAL A 124 -11.87 17.57 1.26
C VAL A 124 -12.12 18.91 0.59
N ARG A 125 -13.25 19.55 0.91
CA ARG A 125 -13.57 20.92 0.51
C ARG A 125 -14.23 21.61 1.69
N GLU A 126 -13.54 22.57 2.30
CA GLU A 126 -13.99 23.23 3.53
C GLU A 126 -14.33 22.20 4.61
N GLU A 127 -15.58 22.16 5.09
CA GLU A 127 -16.07 21.22 6.09
C GLU A 127 -16.52 19.88 5.47
N GLU A 128 -16.66 19.80 4.14
CA GLU A 128 -17.10 18.59 3.46
C GLU A 128 -15.94 17.59 3.33
N LYS A 129 -16.19 16.35 3.75
CA LYS A 129 -15.26 15.23 3.60
C LYS A 129 -15.97 14.03 2.97
N TYR A 130 -15.40 13.51 1.90
CA TYR A 130 -15.90 12.32 1.20
C TYR A 130 -14.78 11.29 1.03
N VAL A 131 -15.17 10.03 0.86
CA VAL A 131 -14.28 8.95 0.46
C VAL A 131 -14.76 8.44 -0.90
N PHE A 132 -13.89 8.52 -1.90
CA PHE A 132 -14.14 7.93 -3.21
C PHE A 132 -13.50 6.55 -3.26
N ALA A 133 -14.33 5.54 -3.50
CA ALA A 133 -13.97 4.14 -3.39
C ALA A 133 -13.37 3.61 -4.69
N ASP A 134 -12.19 2.99 -4.59
CA ASP A 134 -11.38 2.43 -5.67
C ASP A 134 -11.32 3.22 -6.98
N CYS A 135 -10.53 4.29 -6.98
CA CYS A 135 -10.28 5.11 -8.17
C CYS A 135 -8.89 4.85 -8.78
N ALA A 136 -8.23 3.72 -8.44
CA ALA A 136 -6.84 3.49 -8.82
C ALA A 136 -6.45 2.04 -9.14
N ILE A 137 -7.07 1.03 -8.53
CA ILE A 137 -6.54 -0.34 -8.56
C ILE A 137 -7.35 -1.27 -9.47
N ASN A 138 -8.65 -1.46 -9.20
CA ASN A 138 -9.44 -2.46 -9.92
C ASN A 138 -10.16 -1.84 -11.14
N ILE A 139 -9.83 -2.34 -12.33
CA ILE A 139 -10.33 -1.79 -13.62
C ILE A 139 -11.83 -2.05 -13.80
N ALA A 140 -12.29 -3.27 -13.51
CA ALA A 140 -13.66 -3.71 -13.75
C ALA A 140 -14.15 -4.58 -12.58
N PRO A 141 -14.42 -3.97 -11.41
CA PRO A 141 -14.86 -4.72 -10.23
C PRO A 141 -16.23 -5.36 -10.48
N ASN A 142 -16.36 -6.63 -10.06
CA ASN A 142 -17.62 -7.37 -10.04
C ASN A 142 -18.44 -7.06 -8.77
N SER A 143 -19.58 -7.71 -8.55
CA SER A 143 -20.43 -7.45 -7.38
C SER A 143 -19.75 -7.73 -6.03
N GLN A 144 -18.96 -8.80 -5.94
CA GLN A 144 -18.22 -9.15 -4.73
C GLN A 144 -17.10 -8.14 -4.46
N ASP A 145 -16.36 -7.76 -5.52
CA ASP A 145 -15.33 -6.73 -5.43
C ASP A 145 -15.92 -5.40 -4.95
N LEU A 146 -17.06 -4.97 -5.53
CA LEU A 146 -17.73 -3.72 -5.13
C LEU A 146 -18.22 -3.75 -3.68
N ALA A 147 -18.76 -4.88 -3.22
CA ALA A 147 -19.17 -5.04 -1.83
C ALA A 147 -17.97 -4.92 -0.88
N GLU A 148 -16.87 -5.64 -1.18
CA GLU A 148 -15.62 -5.59 -0.42
C GLU A 148 -15.02 -4.17 -0.41
N ILE A 149 -15.00 -3.50 -1.58
CA ILE A 149 -14.55 -2.11 -1.73
C ILE A 149 -15.39 -1.18 -0.85
N GLY A 150 -16.71 -1.33 -0.82
CA GLY A 150 -17.59 -0.53 0.04
C GLY A 150 -17.29 -0.70 1.52
N ILE A 151 -17.15 -1.95 1.98
CA ILE A 151 -16.84 -2.29 3.37
C ILE A 151 -15.46 -1.74 3.79
N GLU A 152 -14.41 -1.97 3.00
CA GLU A 152 -13.06 -1.51 3.35
C GLU A 152 -12.91 0.00 3.21
N SER A 153 -13.66 0.64 2.30
CA SER A 153 -13.74 2.10 2.20
C SER A 153 -14.41 2.71 3.42
N ALA A 154 -15.47 2.08 3.96
CA ALA A 154 -16.12 2.51 5.20
C ALA A 154 -15.16 2.47 6.39
N LYS A 155 -14.41 1.36 6.56
CA LYS A 155 -13.37 1.25 7.60
C LYS A 155 -12.28 2.31 7.45
N THR A 156 -11.91 2.62 6.20
CA THR A 156 -10.95 3.70 5.95
C THR A 156 -11.53 5.07 6.28
N ALA A 157 -12.82 5.32 6.02
CA ALA A 157 -13.50 6.56 6.38
C ALA A 157 -13.46 6.82 7.90
N GLU A 158 -13.66 5.78 8.71
CA GLU A 158 -13.59 5.86 10.18
C GLU A 158 -12.22 6.35 10.67
N LEU A 159 -11.12 5.92 10.02
CA LEU A 159 -9.76 6.37 10.36
C LEU A 159 -9.57 7.88 10.16
N PHE A 160 -10.34 8.50 9.26
CA PHE A 160 -10.34 9.94 9.00
C PHE A 160 -11.44 10.70 9.76
N GLY A 161 -12.11 10.04 10.72
CA GLY A 161 -13.16 10.62 11.54
C GLY A 161 -14.46 10.91 10.78
N ILE A 162 -14.74 10.15 9.73
CA ILE A 162 -15.98 10.26 8.94
C ILE A 162 -16.93 9.15 9.39
N ASP A 163 -18.15 9.50 9.77
CA ASP A 163 -19.24 8.53 10.01
C ASP A 163 -19.68 7.89 8.68
N PRO A 164 -19.41 6.59 8.45
CA PRO A 164 -19.56 5.98 7.14
C PRO A 164 -21.02 5.85 6.71
N ARG A 165 -21.38 6.51 5.61
CA ARG A 165 -22.66 6.35 4.91
C ARG A 165 -22.39 6.00 3.45
N VAL A 166 -22.29 4.70 3.18
CA VAL A 166 -21.86 4.19 1.87
C VAL A 166 -22.99 4.28 0.85
N ALA A 167 -22.68 4.86 -0.32
CA ALA A 167 -23.57 4.88 -1.47
C ALA A 167 -22.93 4.14 -2.65
N MET A 168 -23.55 3.04 -3.07
CA MET A 168 -23.12 2.27 -4.24
C MET A 168 -23.61 2.96 -5.52
N LEU A 169 -22.72 3.64 -6.23
CA LEU A 169 -23.07 4.46 -7.39
C LEU A 169 -23.34 3.62 -8.64
N SER A 170 -24.31 4.06 -9.43
CA SER A 170 -24.63 3.57 -10.77
C SER A 170 -25.29 4.69 -11.57
N PHE A 171 -25.48 4.51 -12.87
CA PHE A 171 -26.28 5.43 -13.69
C PHE A 171 -27.80 5.27 -13.45
N SER A 172 -28.21 4.26 -12.67
CA SER A 172 -29.61 3.93 -12.35
C SER A 172 -29.85 4.06 -10.84
N THR A 173 -31.01 4.61 -10.47
CA THR A 173 -31.42 4.70 -9.06
C THR A 173 -32.52 3.67 -8.77
N LYS A 174 -32.20 2.68 -7.92
CA LYS A 174 -33.14 1.66 -7.41
C LYS A 174 -34.10 1.07 -8.46
N GLY A 175 -33.58 0.74 -9.64
CA GLY A 175 -34.33 0.05 -10.69
C GLY A 175 -34.93 0.96 -11.77
N SER A 176 -34.57 2.24 -11.84
CA SER A 176 -34.97 3.13 -12.93
C SER A 176 -34.52 2.65 -14.32
N ALA A 177 -33.42 1.90 -14.37
CA ALA A 177 -32.97 1.10 -15.51
C ALA A 177 -32.51 -0.28 -15.03
N LYS A 178 -32.65 -1.29 -15.89
CA LYS A 178 -32.24 -2.67 -15.66
C LYS A 178 -31.30 -3.14 -16.76
N SER A 179 -30.06 -3.44 -16.38
CA SER A 179 -28.98 -3.96 -17.22
C SER A 179 -27.98 -4.74 -16.35
N PRO A 180 -27.06 -5.52 -16.95
CA PRO A 180 -26.01 -6.21 -16.21
C PRO A 180 -25.19 -5.28 -15.30
N GLU A 181 -24.90 -4.05 -15.74
CA GLU A 181 -24.15 -3.06 -14.97
C GLU A 181 -24.91 -2.59 -13.73
N THR A 182 -26.23 -2.40 -13.85
CA THR A 182 -27.08 -2.00 -12.71
C THR A 182 -27.31 -3.15 -11.74
N GLU A 183 -27.54 -4.37 -12.24
CA GLU A 183 -27.73 -5.56 -11.41
C GLU A 183 -26.47 -5.90 -10.62
N LYS A 184 -25.29 -5.69 -11.22
CA LYS A 184 -24.00 -5.82 -10.54
C LYS A 184 -23.94 -5.00 -9.25
N VAL A 185 -24.36 -3.73 -9.30
CA VAL A 185 -24.31 -2.80 -8.17
C VAL A 185 -25.42 -3.11 -7.15
N VAL A 186 -26.61 -3.51 -7.60
CA VAL A 186 -27.69 -3.98 -6.72
C VAL A 186 -27.24 -5.20 -5.92
N GLU A 187 -26.63 -6.17 -6.58
CA GLU A 187 -26.12 -7.38 -5.91
C GLU A 187 -24.97 -7.04 -4.95
N ALA A 188 -24.07 -6.13 -5.33
CA ALA A 188 -23.01 -5.65 -4.43
C ALA A 188 -23.60 -5.05 -3.13
N THR A 189 -24.69 -4.28 -3.25
CA THR A 189 -25.39 -3.68 -2.10
C THR A 189 -26.05 -4.73 -1.20
N ARG A 190 -26.42 -5.91 -1.74
CA ARG A 190 -27.00 -7.01 -0.97
C ARG A 190 -25.96 -7.82 -0.20
N ILE A 191 -24.74 -7.90 -0.76
CA ILE A 191 -23.62 -8.64 -0.17
C ILE A 191 -22.97 -7.84 0.97
N ALA A 192 -22.85 -6.52 0.79
CA ALA A 192 -22.23 -5.61 1.73
C ALA A 192 -23.06 -5.42 3.02
#